data_AF-A0A7V3T7G4-F1
#
_entry.id   AF-A0A7V3T7G4-F1
#
_cell.length_a   1.000
_cell.length_b   1.000
_cell.length_c   1.000
_cell.angle_alpha   90.00
_cell.angle_beta   90.00
_cell.angle_gamma   90.00
#
_symmetry.space_group_name_H-M   'P 1'
#
loop_
_entity.id
_entity.type
_entity.pdbx_description
1 polymer ?
#
loop_
_entity_poly.entity_id
_entity_poly.type
_entity_poly.pdbx_seq_one_letter_code
_entity_poly.pdbx_strand_id
1 'polypeptide(L)'
;MNRASADRLVQAETLFALFNPKAWPAEEFYQAWRNVLLYSEHTWGAHNSISQPDHPFVKSQWAIKRQFALDADAQSRALLAKANEARGRAAFLSPAGGEGQGEGSFDVINTTSLNLIDTLVVVPPELARAGNVVRAGSATGPALPAQRLSSGELIFRTSLEPFGLRRFVLSAGPAPERAAGPSAKAEGATLTTGDSAAGPGLTVRLDAQTGGIASLRVGDRELVDPKAPTGLNDYFYLPGSDLKKLQRNGPVKITVKEQGPLVASLLVESDAPGCRKLTREYRLHALRNYLEIINTVDKLPVRAKEGVHFGFGFNVPGGVVRMDVPWAEVRPEQDQLPGACRNWFTVQRYVDISASAFGVTWLTPDAPLVEIGGITANLIGSMSLRDWITKLEPSTTIYSWAMNNHWHTNYRAEQEGPTVFRYIIWPHGGGGSHQAAAFGLEYSQPPVVAPARGVTPARPRLAGLRTQGAGTIIATAVKPAEDGQALIVRLFNPTDKDSRALLEWNEPKPRAIWLSDGREQPLQPAPSPVVVPAWSLVTVRVDLP
;
A
#
# COMPACT_ATOMS: atom_id res chain seq x y z
N MET A 1 -6.00 4.80 7.79
CA MET A 1 -7.40 4.34 7.82
C MET A 1 -8.15 4.73 6.55
N ASN A 2 -8.50 6.00 6.32
CA ASN A 2 -9.37 6.40 5.19
C ASN A 2 -8.88 5.92 3.80
N ARG A 3 -7.57 5.99 3.55
CA ARG A 3 -6.94 5.48 2.32
C ARG A 3 -7.18 3.98 2.12
N ALA A 4 -7.01 3.18 3.18
CA ALA A 4 -7.29 1.76 3.16
C ALA A 4 -8.79 1.45 2.96
N SER A 5 -9.69 2.30 3.48
CA SER A 5 -11.13 2.18 3.21
C SER A 5 -11.43 2.39 1.73
N ALA A 6 -10.84 3.40 1.10
CA ALA A 6 -10.99 3.67 -0.33
C ALA A 6 -10.50 2.50 -1.21
N ASP A 7 -9.27 2.01 -0.95
CA ASP A 7 -8.73 0.85 -1.67
C ASP A 7 -9.61 -0.40 -1.47
N ARG A 8 -10.13 -0.64 -0.26
CA ARG A 8 -11.04 -1.74 0.02
C ARG A 8 -12.38 -1.64 -0.72
N LEU A 9 -12.93 -0.42 -0.87
CA LEU A 9 -14.14 -0.20 -1.67
C LEU A 9 -13.90 -0.56 -3.13
N VAL A 10 -12.78 -0.15 -3.72
CA VAL A 10 -12.39 -0.54 -5.10
C VAL A 10 -12.31 -2.05 -5.25
N GLN A 11 -11.70 -2.74 -4.27
CA GLN A 11 -11.65 -4.21 -4.28
C GLN A 11 -13.04 -4.85 -4.17
N ALA A 12 -13.92 -4.32 -3.31
CA ALA A 12 -15.28 -4.83 -3.14
C ALA A 12 -16.14 -4.62 -4.40
N GLU A 13 -16.06 -3.45 -5.04
CA GLU A 13 -16.69 -3.18 -6.34
C GLU A 13 -16.21 -4.17 -7.40
N THR A 14 -14.90 -4.45 -7.42
CA THR A 14 -14.31 -5.42 -8.34
C THR A 14 -14.86 -6.82 -8.11
N LEU A 15 -14.98 -7.27 -6.86
CA LEU A 15 -15.58 -8.57 -6.57
C LEU A 15 -17.04 -8.67 -7.06
N PHE A 16 -17.85 -7.63 -6.88
CA PHE A 16 -19.19 -7.60 -7.46
C PHE A 16 -19.15 -7.67 -8.98
N ALA A 17 -18.33 -6.86 -9.64
CA ALA A 17 -18.20 -6.85 -11.10
C ALA A 17 -17.77 -8.21 -11.67
N LEU A 18 -16.77 -8.85 -11.03
CA LEU A 18 -16.21 -10.12 -11.50
C LEU A 18 -17.18 -11.29 -11.32
N PHE A 19 -17.92 -11.35 -10.22
CA PHE A 19 -18.64 -12.57 -9.84
C PHE A 19 -20.16 -12.43 -9.84
N ASN A 20 -20.72 -11.29 -9.43
CA ASN A 20 -22.17 -11.12 -9.32
C ASN A 20 -22.60 -9.63 -9.40
N PRO A 21 -22.53 -9.00 -10.59
CA PRO A 21 -22.78 -7.56 -10.72
C PRO A 21 -24.23 -7.17 -10.37
N LYS A 22 -25.19 -8.10 -10.52
CA LYS A 22 -26.61 -7.87 -10.19
C LYS A 22 -26.87 -7.72 -8.69
N ALA A 23 -25.97 -8.20 -7.84
CA ALA A 23 -26.09 -8.12 -6.39
C ALA A 23 -25.45 -6.87 -5.79
N TRP A 24 -24.94 -5.95 -6.62
CA TRP A 24 -24.20 -4.77 -6.17
C TRP A 24 -25.11 -3.77 -5.44
N PRO A 25 -24.84 -3.46 -4.15
CA PRO A 25 -25.65 -2.54 -3.36
C PRO A 25 -25.23 -1.08 -3.60
N ALA A 26 -25.65 -0.49 -4.72
CA ALA A 26 -25.21 0.83 -5.18
C ALA A 26 -25.33 1.94 -4.11
N GLU A 27 -26.46 2.02 -3.40
CA GLU A 27 -26.67 3.04 -2.35
C GLU A 27 -25.69 2.89 -1.18
N GLU A 28 -25.38 1.66 -0.77
CA GLU A 28 -24.42 1.42 0.31
C GLU A 28 -23.00 1.85 -0.09
N PHE A 29 -22.61 1.57 -1.34
CA PHE A 29 -21.35 2.06 -1.90
C PHE A 29 -21.31 3.58 -1.97
N TYR A 30 -22.40 4.22 -2.39
CA TYR A 30 -22.51 5.67 -2.42
C TYR A 30 -22.28 6.27 -1.02
N GLN A 31 -22.94 5.75 0.03
CA GLN A 31 -22.75 6.24 1.39
C GLN A 31 -21.31 6.00 1.90
N ALA A 32 -20.71 4.86 1.57
CA ALA A 32 -19.32 4.57 1.95
C ALA A 32 -18.33 5.51 1.28
N TRP A 33 -18.46 5.74 -0.04
CA TRP A 33 -17.63 6.70 -0.77
C TRP A 33 -17.86 8.13 -0.29
N ARG A 34 -19.11 8.51 0.02
CA ARG A 34 -19.42 9.82 0.61
C ARG A 34 -18.66 10.03 1.92
N ASN A 35 -18.61 9.03 2.80
CA ASN A 35 -17.84 9.11 4.04
C ASN A 35 -16.33 9.23 3.79
N VAL A 36 -15.78 8.47 2.83
CA VAL A 36 -14.37 8.60 2.41
C VAL A 36 -14.05 10.04 1.95
N LEU A 37 -14.94 10.63 1.15
CA LEU A 37 -14.78 11.98 0.60
C LEU A 37 -14.95 13.06 1.68
N LEU A 38 -15.96 12.95 2.55
CA LEU A 38 -16.21 13.94 3.61
C LEU A 38 -15.10 13.99 4.66
N TYR A 39 -14.45 12.85 4.97
CA TYR A 39 -13.24 12.89 5.79
C TYR A 39 -12.10 13.66 5.11
N SER A 40 -12.01 13.54 3.78
CA SER A 40 -10.95 14.14 2.96
C SER A 40 -11.20 15.63 2.65
N GLU A 41 -12.35 16.19 3.05
CA GLU A 41 -12.66 17.61 2.87
C GLU A 41 -11.61 18.48 3.57
N HIS A 42 -10.93 19.31 2.77
CA HIS A 42 -9.75 20.05 3.20
C HIS A 42 -10.07 21.18 4.18
N THR A 43 -11.26 21.78 4.09
CA THR A 43 -11.69 22.88 4.97
C THR A 43 -12.47 22.44 6.19
N TRP A 44 -12.73 21.13 6.36
CA TRP A 44 -13.49 20.65 7.51
C TRP A 44 -12.68 20.75 8.81
N GLY A 45 -13.15 21.59 9.73
CA GLY A 45 -12.59 21.79 11.07
C GLY A 45 -13.11 23.09 11.69
N ALA A 46 -12.71 23.38 12.93
CA ALA A 46 -13.16 24.57 13.64
C ALA A 46 -12.16 25.73 13.48
N HIS A 47 -12.63 26.95 13.19
CA HIS A 47 -11.76 28.12 13.00
C HIS A 47 -10.91 28.46 14.25
N ASN A 48 -11.36 28.06 15.44
CA ASN A 48 -10.69 28.27 16.72
C ASN A 48 -9.94 27.03 17.24
N SER A 49 -9.66 26.02 16.38
CA SER A 49 -9.00 24.77 16.79
C SER A 49 -7.64 24.98 17.46
N ILE A 50 -6.93 26.05 17.14
CA ILE A 50 -5.61 26.37 17.72
C ILE A 50 -5.72 27.26 18.96
N SER A 51 -6.57 28.29 18.92
CA SER A 51 -6.69 29.26 20.01
C SER A 51 -7.53 28.76 21.19
N GLN A 52 -8.49 27.86 20.93
CA GLN A 52 -9.39 27.30 21.94
C GLN A 52 -9.60 25.78 21.69
N PRO A 53 -8.52 24.97 21.70
CA PRO A 53 -8.58 23.55 21.31
C PRO A 53 -9.55 22.72 22.15
N ASP A 54 -9.82 23.17 23.37
CA ASP A 54 -10.71 22.50 24.31
C ASP A 54 -12.18 22.89 24.20
N HIS A 55 -12.52 23.91 23.40
CA HIS A 55 -13.88 24.40 23.26
C HIS A 55 -14.80 23.28 22.71
N PRO A 56 -16.02 23.08 23.27
CA PRO A 56 -16.92 22.01 22.84
C PRO A 56 -17.15 21.96 21.33
N PHE A 57 -17.35 23.12 20.68
CA PHE A 57 -17.44 23.25 19.22
C PHE A 57 -16.26 22.60 18.46
N VAL A 58 -15.00 22.83 18.90
CA VAL A 58 -13.80 22.25 18.28
C VAL A 58 -13.82 20.73 18.42
N LYS A 59 -14.09 20.23 19.62
CA LYS A 59 -14.18 18.79 19.89
C LYS A 59 -15.27 18.12 19.08
N SER A 60 -16.44 18.76 18.96
CA SER A 60 -17.56 18.25 18.14
C SER A 60 -17.25 18.23 16.65
N GLN A 61 -16.62 19.27 16.10
CA GLN A 61 -16.19 19.30 14.69
C GLN A 61 -15.21 18.17 14.37
N TRP A 62 -14.23 17.95 15.26
CA TRP A 62 -13.31 16.82 15.13
C TRP A 62 -14.03 15.47 15.25
N ALA A 63 -14.93 15.31 16.22
CA ALA A 63 -15.69 14.08 16.40
C ALA A 63 -16.48 13.70 15.14
N ILE A 64 -17.15 14.67 14.51
CA ILE A 64 -17.88 14.47 13.24
C ILE A 64 -16.91 14.07 12.13
N LYS A 65 -15.81 14.81 11.94
CA LYS A 65 -14.83 14.49 10.89
C LYS A 65 -14.26 13.09 11.08
N ARG A 66 -13.86 12.73 12.30
CA ARG A 66 -13.37 11.40 12.66
C ARG A 66 -14.40 10.32 12.38
N GLN A 67 -15.68 10.58 12.65
CA GLN A 67 -16.75 9.61 12.45
C GLN A 67 -16.85 9.18 10.97
N PHE A 68 -16.68 10.09 10.02
CA PHE A 68 -16.65 9.72 8.59
C PHE A 68 -15.59 8.66 8.26
N ALA A 69 -14.38 8.78 8.81
CA ALA A 69 -13.33 7.77 8.58
C ALA A 69 -13.65 6.41 9.24
N LEU A 70 -14.26 6.43 10.43
CA LEU A 70 -14.69 5.22 11.13
C LEU A 70 -15.82 4.52 10.39
N ASP A 71 -16.82 5.27 9.94
CA ASP A 71 -17.95 4.75 9.18
C ASP A 71 -17.48 4.19 7.85
N ALA A 72 -16.59 4.90 7.13
CA ALA A 72 -15.99 4.40 5.90
C ALA A 72 -15.21 3.09 6.09
N ASP A 73 -14.45 2.93 7.18
CA ASP A 73 -13.75 1.67 7.47
C ASP A 73 -14.74 0.54 7.78
N ALA A 74 -15.75 0.79 8.61
CA ALA A 74 -16.77 -0.21 8.95
C ALA A 74 -17.59 -0.63 7.70
N GLN A 75 -18.07 0.34 6.93
CA GLN A 75 -18.86 0.10 5.71
C GLN A 75 -18.06 -0.60 4.64
N SER A 76 -16.80 -0.20 4.38
CA SER A 76 -15.96 -0.86 3.38
C SER A 76 -15.66 -2.32 3.72
N ARG A 77 -15.49 -2.66 5.01
CA ARG A 77 -15.35 -4.06 5.46
C ARG A 77 -16.64 -4.85 5.28
N ALA A 78 -17.78 -4.27 5.63
CA ALA A 78 -19.08 -4.90 5.44
C ALA A 78 -19.38 -5.15 3.95
N LEU A 79 -19.09 -4.18 3.09
CA LEU A 79 -19.26 -4.30 1.64
C LEU A 79 -18.33 -5.35 1.03
N LEU A 80 -17.07 -5.46 1.49
CA LEU A 80 -16.17 -6.53 1.06
C LEU A 80 -16.69 -7.91 1.48
N ALA A 81 -17.23 -8.04 2.70
CA ALA A 81 -17.85 -9.27 3.17
C ALA A 81 -19.10 -9.64 2.34
N LYS A 82 -19.98 -8.68 2.06
CA LYS A 82 -21.15 -8.84 1.17
C LYS A 82 -20.73 -9.24 -0.24
N ALA A 83 -19.65 -8.64 -0.77
CA ALA A 83 -19.12 -9.00 -2.08
C ALA A 83 -18.62 -10.45 -2.10
N ASN A 84 -17.99 -10.93 -1.02
CA ASN A 84 -17.64 -12.35 -0.90
C ASN A 84 -18.89 -13.24 -0.82
N GLU A 85 -19.88 -12.89 -0.01
CA GLU A 85 -21.16 -13.62 0.10
C GLU A 85 -21.90 -13.73 -1.24
N ALA A 86 -21.91 -12.67 -2.03
CA ALA A 86 -22.57 -12.62 -3.33
C ALA A 86 -21.99 -13.62 -4.35
N ARG A 87 -20.80 -14.17 -4.10
CA ARG A 87 -20.17 -15.21 -4.95
C ARG A 87 -20.79 -16.59 -4.79
N GLY A 88 -21.56 -16.83 -3.72
CA GLY A 88 -22.24 -18.11 -3.51
C GLY A 88 -22.36 -18.51 -2.05
N ARG A 89 -22.96 -19.69 -1.83
CA ARG A 89 -23.17 -20.27 -0.49
C ARG A 89 -21.81 -20.52 0.19
N ALA A 90 -21.78 -20.52 1.53
CA ALA A 90 -20.58 -20.95 2.26
C ALA A 90 -20.13 -22.34 1.77
N ALA A 91 -18.84 -22.51 1.53
CA ALA A 91 -18.30 -23.83 1.21
C ALA A 91 -18.34 -24.68 2.48
N PHE A 92 -19.23 -25.69 2.51
CA PHE A 92 -19.16 -26.74 3.52
C PHE A 92 -18.06 -27.71 3.10
N LEU A 93 -17.00 -27.83 3.90
CA LEU A 93 -16.15 -29.01 3.83
C LEU A 93 -16.90 -30.13 4.55
N SER A 94 -17.22 -31.22 3.84
CA SER A 94 -17.74 -32.41 4.47
C SER A 94 -16.76 -32.87 5.57
N PRO A 95 -17.23 -33.20 6.79
CA PRO A 95 -16.40 -33.84 7.79
C PRO A 95 -16.11 -35.27 7.32
N ALA A 96 -15.08 -35.45 6.51
CA ALA A 96 -14.48 -36.77 6.35
C ALA A 96 -13.63 -37.05 7.60
N GLY A 97 -14.32 -37.37 8.70
CA GLY A 97 -13.74 -37.98 9.91
C GLY A 97 -13.75 -37.10 11.15
N GLY A 98 -14.64 -37.42 12.09
CA GLY A 98 -14.40 -37.35 13.54
C GLY A 98 -14.32 -35.97 14.21
N GLU A 99 -14.87 -35.89 15.42
CA GLU A 99 -14.82 -34.70 16.26
C GLU A 99 -13.37 -34.34 16.65
N GLY A 100 -12.93 -33.14 16.25
CA GLY A 100 -11.66 -32.52 16.63
C GLY A 100 -10.72 -32.24 15.45
N GLN A 101 -10.51 -30.94 15.15
CA GLN A 101 -9.54 -30.42 14.17
C GLN A 101 -9.89 -30.66 12.68
N GLY A 102 -10.98 -30.06 12.22
CA GLY A 102 -11.38 -30.10 10.80
C GLY A 102 -10.52 -29.22 9.89
N GLU A 103 -10.42 -29.60 8.62
CA GLU A 103 -9.82 -28.79 7.56
C GLU A 103 -10.59 -27.47 7.36
N GLY A 104 -9.86 -26.38 7.14
CA GLY A 104 -10.42 -25.09 6.75
C GLY A 104 -10.22 -24.85 5.25
N SER A 105 -11.11 -24.10 4.60
CA SER A 105 -10.87 -23.61 3.24
C SER A 105 -11.12 -22.13 3.11
N PHE A 106 -10.27 -21.48 2.33
CA PHE A 106 -10.36 -20.05 2.02
C PHE A 106 -10.01 -19.83 0.56
N ASP A 107 -10.55 -18.75 0.02
CA ASP A 107 -10.25 -18.31 -1.34
C ASP A 107 -9.35 -17.08 -1.27
N VAL A 108 -8.35 -17.02 -2.15
CA VAL A 108 -7.48 -15.86 -2.35
C VAL A 108 -7.79 -15.29 -3.73
N ILE A 109 -8.13 -14.00 -3.77
CA ILE A 109 -8.60 -13.33 -4.98
C ILE A 109 -7.69 -12.15 -5.30
N ASN A 110 -7.15 -12.14 -6.51
CA ASN A 110 -6.55 -10.95 -7.08
C ASN A 110 -7.66 -10.05 -7.62
N THR A 111 -7.79 -8.84 -7.10
CA THR A 111 -8.76 -7.83 -7.56
C THR A 111 -8.13 -6.80 -8.49
N THR A 112 -6.84 -6.95 -8.81
CA THR A 112 -6.11 -6.05 -9.71
C THR A 112 -6.01 -6.66 -11.11
N SER A 113 -5.65 -5.81 -12.08
CA SER A 113 -5.31 -6.25 -13.43
C SER A 113 -3.87 -6.76 -13.58
N LEU A 114 -3.12 -6.87 -12.47
CA LEU A 114 -1.71 -7.23 -12.48
C LEU A 114 -1.54 -8.73 -12.33
N ASN A 115 -0.48 -9.27 -12.94
CA ASN A 115 0.04 -10.58 -12.56
C ASN A 115 0.73 -10.47 -11.21
N LEU A 116 0.18 -11.12 -10.18
CA LEU A 116 0.79 -11.14 -8.86
C LEU A 116 1.68 -12.38 -8.77
N ILE A 117 3.00 -12.18 -8.86
CA ILE A 117 3.99 -13.27 -8.85
C ILE A 117 4.56 -13.40 -7.45
N ASP A 118 4.48 -14.60 -6.86
CA ASP A 118 4.95 -14.89 -5.50
C ASP A 118 4.49 -13.84 -4.47
N THR A 119 3.26 -13.33 -4.64
CA THR A 119 2.69 -12.34 -3.72
C THR A 119 2.55 -12.95 -2.34
N LEU A 120 2.80 -12.14 -1.32
CA LEU A 120 2.56 -12.54 0.06
C LEU A 120 1.05 -12.60 0.30
N VAL A 121 0.56 -13.74 0.75
CA VAL A 121 -0.80 -13.91 1.24
C VAL A 121 -0.75 -13.91 2.76
N VAL A 122 -1.51 -13.02 3.39
CA VAL A 122 -1.65 -12.95 4.85
C VAL A 122 -3.02 -13.49 5.22
N VAL A 123 -3.05 -14.70 5.77
CA VAL A 123 -4.28 -15.34 6.27
C VAL A 123 -4.50 -14.89 7.71
N PRO A 124 -5.63 -14.23 8.00
CA PRO A 124 -5.86 -13.70 9.33
C PRO A 124 -6.09 -14.84 10.35
N PRO A 125 -5.80 -14.63 11.65
CA PRO A 125 -5.80 -15.70 12.66
C PRO A 125 -7.12 -16.48 12.73
N GLU A 126 -8.25 -15.82 12.51
CA GLU A 126 -9.58 -16.42 12.49
C GLU A 126 -9.80 -17.42 11.36
N LEU A 127 -9.16 -17.24 10.20
CA LEU A 127 -9.17 -18.19 9.08
C LEU A 127 -8.04 -19.21 9.17
N ALA A 128 -6.98 -18.89 9.93
CA ALA A 128 -5.80 -19.74 10.08
C ALA A 128 -5.90 -20.77 11.23
N ARG A 129 -7.09 -21.02 11.80
CA ARG A 129 -7.28 -21.87 12.99
C ARG A 129 -7.05 -23.36 12.76
N ALA A 130 -7.27 -23.84 11.54
CA ALA A 130 -7.21 -25.27 11.23
C ALA A 130 -5.77 -25.84 11.23
N GLY A 131 -4.74 -24.99 11.20
CA GLY A 131 -3.35 -25.44 11.30
C GLY A 131 -2.38 -24.59 10.49
N ASN A 132 -1.24 -25.17 10.10
CA ASN A 132 -0.16 -24.47 9.41
C ASN A 132 0.12 -25.01 8.01
N VAL A 133 -0.54 -26.09 7.60
CA VAL A 133 -0.31 -26.74 6.32
C VAL A 133 -1.25 -26.15 5.29
N VAL A 134 -0.71 -25.40 4.32
CA VAL A 134 -1.47 -24.78 3.24
C VAL A 134 -1.31 -25.61 1.96
N ARG A 135 -2.41 -25.97 1.31
CA ARG A 135 -2.43 -26.65 -0.01
C ARG A 135 -3.32 -25.92 -0.99
N ALA A 136 -2.97 -25.94 -2.27
CA ALA A 136 -3.80 -25.37 -3.33
C ALA A 136 -4.85 -26.39 -3.81
N GLY A 137 -6.11 -25.96 -3.92
CA GLY A 137 -7.19 -26.74 -4.53
C GLY A 137 -7.83 -27.81 -3.65
N SER A 138 -7.05 -28.75 -3.11
CA SER A 138 -7.54 -29.88 -2.29
C SER A 138 -6.64 -30.19 -1.09
N ALA A 139 -7.14 -31.03 -0.19
CA ALA A 139 -6.36 -31.61 0.91
C ALA A 139 -5.25 -32.58 0.43
N THR A 140 -5.35 -33.06 -0.81
CA THR A 140 -4.48 -34.05 -1.42
C THR A 140 -3.61 -33.39 -2.50
N GLY A 141 -2.42 -32.93 -2.11
CA GLY A 141 -1.47 -32.25 -3.01
C GLY A 141 -0.22 -31.80 -2.27
N PRO A 142 0.80 -31.22 -2.94
CA PRO A 142 1.97 -30.70 -2.24
C PRO A 142 1.60 -29.52 -1.33
N ALA A 143 2.25 -29.43 -0.18
CA ALA A 143 2.05 -28.31 0.73
C ALA A 143 2.94 -27.15 0.30
N LEU A 144 2.38 -25.94 0.40
CA LEU A 144 3.11 -24.71 0.18
C LEU A 144 3.93 -24.38 1.43
N PRO A 145 5.14 -23.82 1.27
CA PRO A 145 5.84 -23.19 2.38
C PRO A 145 4.96 -22.12 3.01
N ALA A 146 4.73 -22.24 4.31
CA ALA A 146 3.95 -21.31 5.10
C ALA A 146 4.67 -21.01 6.41
N GLN A 147 4.38 -19.85 7.00
CA GLN A 147 5.00 -19.39 8.22
C GLN A 147 3.93 -18.71 9.09
N ARG A 148 3.80 -19.13 10.35
CA ARG A 148 2.96 -18.41 11.32
C ARG A 148 3.78 -17.32 11.97
N LEU A 149 3.26 -16.10 11.95
CA LEU A 149 3.88 -14.94 12.59
C LEU A 149 3.54 -14.89 14.08
N SER A 150 4.31 -14.11 14.85
CA SER A 150 4.03 -13.87 16.27
C SER A 150 2.66 -13.22 16.53
N SER A 151 2.07 -12.56 15.52
CA SER A 151 0.70 -12.01 15.55
C SER A 151 -0.40 -13.09 15.49
N GLY A 152 -0.05 -14.33 15.16
CA GLY A 152 -0.99 -15.42 14.88
C GLY A 152 -1.43 -15.49 13.42
N GLU A 153 -1.10 -14.51 12.58
CA GLU A 153 -1.33 -14.55 11.13
C GLU A 153 -0.51 -15.68 10.50
N LEU A 154 -1.09 -16.36 9.51
CA LEU A 154 -0.38 -17.36 8.71
C LEU A 154 -0.07 -16.77 7.34
N ILE A 155 1.22 -16.73 6.99
CA ILE A 155 1.67 -16.23 5.69
C ILE A 155 2.13 -17.36 4.78
N PHE A 156 1.90 -17.21 3.49
CA PHE A 156 2.49 -18.04 2.43
C PHE A 156 2.62 -17.22 1.14
N ARG A 157 3.29 -17.77 0.12
CA ARG A 157 3.40 -17.13 -1.20
C ARG A 157 2.74 -17.96 -2.28
N THR A 158 2.13 -17.26 -3.23
CA THR A 158 1.50 -17.88 -4.40
C THR A 158 1.45 -16.87 -5.54
N SER A 159 1.24 -17.36 -6.76
CA SER A 159 1.01 -16.51 -7.93
C SER A 159 -0.46 -16.54 -8.34
N LEU A 160 -0.99 -15.37 -8.72
CA LEU A 160 -2.37 -15.16 -9.14
C LEU A 160 -2.40 -14.36 -10.45
N GLU A 161 -3.14 -14.87 -11.42
CA GLU A 161 -3.47 -14.17 -12.66
C GLU A 161 -4.31 -12.90 -12.36
N PRO A 162 -4.33 -11.91 -13.27
CA PRO A 162 -5.21 -10.76 -13.18
C PRO A 162 -6.66 -11.18 -12.93
N PHE A 163 -7.32 -10.56 -11.94
CA PHE A 163 -8.70 -10.89 -11.55
C PHE A 163 -8.93 -12.35 -11.09
N GLY A 164 -7.84 -13.12 -10.93
CA GLY A 164 -7.88 -14.55 -10.66
C GLY A 164 -8.29 -14.89 -9.24
N LEU A 165 -8.87 -16.08 -9.09
CA LEU A 165 -9.26 -16.66 -7.81
C LEU A 165 -8.63 -18.05 -7.68
N ARG A 166 -8.00 -18.32 -6.53
CA ARG A 166 -7.53 -19.67 -6.16
C ARG A 166 -8.02 -20.07 -4.77
N ARG A 167 -8.47 -21.33 -4.65
CA ARG A 167 -8.83 -21.94 -3.37
C ARG A 167 -7.64 -22.60 -2.70
N PHE A 168 -7.58 -22.47 -1.38
CA PHE A 168 -6.61 -23.14 -0.54
C PHE A 168 -7.31 -23.90 0.59
N VAL A 169 -6.69 -25.01 0.97
CA VAL A 169 -7.10 -25.85 2.11
C VAL A 169 -6.03 -25.72 3.19
N LEU A 170 -6.49 -25.61 4.43
CA LEU A 170 -5.68 -25.52 5.64
C LEU A 170 -5.93 -26.75 6.50
N SER A 171 -4.86 -27.43 6.90
CA SER A 171 -4.93 -28.59 7.78
C SER A 171 -3.93 -28.50 8.93
N ALA A 172 -4.15 -29.33 9.96
CA ALA A 172 -3.23 -29.48 11.08
C ALA A 172 -1.88 -30.06 10.64
N GLY A 173 -0.87 -29.85 11.47
CA GLY A 173 0.50 -30.34 11.25
C GLY A 173 1.52 -29.20 11.14
N PRO A 174 2.82 -29.55 11.16
CA PRO A 174 3.88 -28.58 10.93
C PRO A 174 3.80 -28.07 9.50
N ALA A 175 4.00 -26.75 9.32
CA ALA A 175 4.26 -26.24 7.97
C ALA A 175 5.50 -26.96 7.41
N PRO A 176 5.54 -27.28 6.11
CA PRO A 176 6.72 -27.89 5.52
C PRO A 176 7.92 -26.99 5.80
N GLU A 177 9.03 -27.59 6.25
CA GLU A 177 10.32 -26.93 6.11
C GLU A 177 10.50 -26.62 4.63
N ARG A 178 10.89 -25.37 4.33
CA ARG A 178 10.97 -24.92 2.94
C ARG A 178 12.01 -25.76 2.18
N ALA A 179 11.57 -26.45 1.13
CA ALA A 179 12.47 -27.05 0.14
C ALA A 179 13.23 -25.96 -0.65
N ALA A 180 14.47 -26.27 -1.05
CA ALA A 180 15.47 -25.45 -1.76
C ALA A 180 14.99 -24.09 -2.33
N GLY A 181 15.48 -22.98 -1.75
CA GLY A 181 15.30 -21.62 -2.26
C GLY A 181 15.75 -20.53 -1.27
N PRO A 182 15.84 -19.25 -1.69
CA PRO A 182 16.37 -18.15 -0.87
C PRO A 182 15.45 -17.83 0.33
N SER A 183 15.89 -18.05 1.56
CA SER A 183 15.15 -17.73 2.79
C SER A 183 15.52 -16.37 3.38
N ALA A 184 14.60 -15.79 4.15
CA ALA A 184 14.90 -14.64 4.99
C ALA A 184 15.49 -15.12 6.33
N LYS A 185 16.48 -14.40 6.85
CA LYS A 185 17.15 -14.73 8.12
C LYS A 185 17.38 -13.46 8.92
N ALA A 186 17.24 -13.53 10.24
CA ALA A 186 17.71 -12.52 11.17
C ALA A 186 18.82 -13.09 12.06
N GLU A 187 19.89 -12.34 12.24
CA GLU A 187 21.01 -12.65 13.13
C GLU A 187 21.59 -11.36 13.71
N GLY A 188 21.55 -11.22 15.04
CA GLY A 188 21.93 -9.98 15.71
C GLY A 188 21.12 -8.78 15.21
N ALA A 189 21.82 -7.78 14.67
CA ALA A 189 21.23 -6.59 14.06
C ALA A 189 21.16 -6.65 12.53
N THR A 190 21.26 -7.84 11.94
CA THR A 190 21.34 -8.06 10.49
C THR A 190 20.18 -8.92 9.98
N LEU A 191 19.61 -8.54 8.84
CA LEU A 191 18.65 -9.33 8.07
C LEU A 191 19.27 -9.69 6.71
N THR A 192 19.10 -10.92 6.25
CA THR A 192 19.61 -11.37 4.94
C THR A 192 18.58 -12.19 4.16
N THR A 193 18.59 -12.04 2.83
CA THR A 193 17.92 -12.94 1.87
C THR A 193 18.86 -13.30 0.74
N GLY A 194 18.61 -14.45 0.10
CA GLY A 194 19.29 -14.86 -1.13
C GLY A 194 18.61 -14.38 -2.41
N ASP A 195 19.28 -14.59 -3.54
CA ASP A 195 18.74 -14.30 -4.87
C ASP A 195 17.52 -15.14 -5.22
N SER A 196 16.57 -14.53 -5.92
CA SER A 196 15.31 -15.14 -6.36
C SER A 196 15.03 -14.79 -7.81
N ALA A 197 14.03 -15.46 -8.40
CA ALA A 197 13.57 -15.12 -9.74
C ALA A 197 12.99 -13.70 -9.86
N ALA A 198 12.50 -13.11 -8.75
CA ALA A 198 11.94 -11.76 -8.76
C ALA A 198 12.97 -10.66 -8.44
N GLY A 199 14.20 -11.01 -8.04
CA GLY A 199 15.24 -10.03 -7.77
C GLY A 199 16.41 -10.53 -6.91
N PRO A 200 17.49 -9.74 -6.84
CA PRO A 200 18.68 -10.04 -6.05
C PRO A 200 18.39 -10.08 -4.55
N GLY A 201 19.19 -10.84 -3.81
CA GLY A 201 19.15 -10.89 -2.34
C GLY A 201 19.53 -9.56 -1.70
N LEU A 202 19.00 -9.34 -0.49
CA LEU A 202 19.23 -8.13 0.29
C LEU A 202 20.01 -8.48 1.56
N THR A 203 20.93 -7.61 1.96
CA THR A 203 21.54 -7.61 3.30
C THR A 203 21.27 -6.28 3.98
N VAL A 204 20.62 -6.30 5.13
CA VAL A 204 20.23 -5.10 5.89
C VAL A 204 20.90 -5.16 7.24
N ARG A 205 21.62 -4.10 7.64
CA ARG A 205 22.21 -3.99 8.98
C ARG A 205 21.67 -2.73 9.67
N LEU A 206 21.13 -2.92 10.86
CA LEU A 206 20.66 -1.83 11.70
C LEU A 206 21.80 -1.17 12.45
N ASP A 207 21.65 0.12 12.71
CA ASP A 207 22.51 0.89 13.58
C ASP A 207 22.16 0.63 15.05
N ALA A 208 23.15 0.23 15.86
CA ALA A 208 22.93 -0.14 17.25
C ALA A 208 22.63 1.05 18.18
N GLN A 209 22.84 2.29 17.74
CA GLN A 209 22.61 3.49 18.55
C GLN A 209 21.26 4.12 18.23
N THR A 210 20.96 4.27 16.94
CA THR A 210 19.78 4.98 16.43
C THR A 210 18.64 4.03 16.09
N GLY A 211 18.93 2.77 15.76
CA GLY A 211 17.96 1.79 15.26
C GLY A 211 17.45 2.06 13.86
N GLY A 212 18.03 3.03 13.14
CA GLY A 212 17.88 3.16 11.69
C GLY A 212 18.67 2.09 10.94
N ILE A 213 18.58 2.09 9.61
CA ILE A 213 19.34 1.18 8.75
C ILE A 213 20.65 1.86 8.38
N ALA A 214 21.77 1.28 8.84
CA ALA A 214 23.12 1.77 8.57
C ALA A 214 23.72 1.19 7.28
N SER A 215 23.18 0.09 6.78
CA SER A 215 23.59 -0.52 5.51
C SER A 215 22.45 -1.32 4.92
N LEU A 216 22.22 -1.17 3.61
CA LEU A 216 21.28 -1.93 2.82
C LEU A 216 21.97 -2.28 1.50
N ARG A 217 22.38 -3.54 1.35
CA ARG A 217 23.13 -4.01 0.19
C ARG A 217 22.30 -4.85 -0.75
N VAL A 218 22.53 -4.62 -2.05
CA VAL A 218 22.00 -5.41 -3.17
C VAL A 218 23.19 -5.90 -3.99
N GLY A 219 23.59 -7.17 -3.80
CA GLY A 219 24.91 -7.63 -4.23
C GLY A 219 26.02 -6.74 -3.68
N ASP A 220 26.81 -6.13 -4.55
CA ASP A 220 27.90 -5.23 -4.16
C ASP A 220 27.49 -3.77 -3.94
N ARG A 221 26.25 -3.40 -4.27
CA ARG A 221 25.77 -2.02 -4.18
C ARG A 221 25.30 -1.71 -2.78
N GLU A 222 25.80 -0.63 -2.18
CA GLU A 222 25.32 -0.06 -0.93
C GLU A 222 24.26 1.03 -1.23
N LEU A 223 23.08 0.93 -0.62
CA LEU A 223 21.96 1.85 -0.83
C LEU A 223 21.85 2.94 0.22
N VAL A 224 22.56 2.84 1.34
CA VAL A 224 22.66 3.94 2.30
C VAL A 224 23.74 4.91 1.83
N ASP A 225 23.42 6.19 1.65
CA ASP A 225 24.43 7.20 1.31
C ASP A 225 25.21 7.62 2.56
N PRO A 226 26.52 7.31 2.66
CA PRO A 226 27.31 7.70 3.84
C PRO A 226 27.51 9.22 3.95
N LYS A 227 27.20 10.00 2.90
CA LYS A 227 27.26 11.47 2.90
C LYS A 227 25.93 12.12 3.27
N ALA A 228 24.83 11.37 3.27
CA ALA A 228 23.54 11.90 3.67
C ALA A 228 23.52 12.19 5.17
N PRO A 229 22.79 13.22 5.63
CA PRO A 229 22.67 13.56 7.05
C PRO A 229 21.83 12.53 7.86
N THR A 230 21.37 11.45 7.20
CA THR A 230 20.48 10.44 7.76
C THR A 230 20.74 9.08 7.12
N GLY A 231 20.58 8.00 7.89
CA GLY A 231 20.47 6.64 7.35
C GLY A 231 19.12 6.41 6.67
N LEU A 232 18.69 5.15 6.57
CA LEU A 232 17.32 4.84 6.15
C LEU A 232 16.45 4.57 7.39
N ASN A 233 15.31 5.26 7.47
CA ASN A 233 14.34 5.20 8.56
C ASN A 233 14.85 5.74 9.92
N ASP A 234 15.69 6.77 9.92
CA ASP A 234 16.02 7.49 11.15
C ASP A 234 14.82 8.30 11.64
N TYR A 235 14.58 8.29 12.95
CA TYR A 235 13.55 9.12 13.57
C TYR A 235 14.09 10.53 13.88
N PHE A 236 13.33 11.54 13.50
CA PHE A 236 13.58 12.93 13.88
C PHE A 236 12.34 13.60 14.47
N TYR A 237 12.54 14.32 15.55
CA TYR A 237 11.55 15.17 16.19
C TYR A 237 12.00 16.63 16.10
N LEU A 238 11.17 17.49 15.53
CA LEU A 238 11.41 18.93 15.39
C LEU A 238 10.48 19.70 16.34
N PRO A 239 10.95 20.14 17.52
CA PRO A 239 10.22 21.10 18.34
C PRO A 239 10.23 22.48 17.69
N GLY A 240 9.04 23.03 17.44
CA GLY A 240 8.85 24.29 16.72
C GLY A 240 9.24 24.15 15.25
N SER A 241 10.09 25.06 14.77
CA SER A 241 10.59 25.13 13.39
C SER A 241 12.12 25.29 13.30
N ASP A 242 12.82 25.43 14.42
CA ASP A 242 14.26 25.66 14.41
C ASP A 242 15.00 24.33 14.25
N LEU A 243 15.60 24.11 13.08
CA LEU A 243 16.35 22.88 12.77
C LEU A 243 17.54 22.64 13.71
N LYS A 244 18.05 23.68 14.40
CA LYS A 244 19.09 23.51 15.43
C LYS A 244 18.59 22.75 16.65
N LYS A 245 17.27 22.67 16.84
CA LYS A 245 16.61 21.94 17.93
C LYS A 245 16.13 20.55 17.50
N LEU A 246 16.50 20.08 16.31
CA LEU A 246 16.14 18.76 15.85
C LEU A 246 16.69 17.68 16.80
N GLN A 247 15.83 16.75 17.18
CA GLN A 247 16.15 15.68 18.14
C GLN A 247 15.98 14.31 17.48
N ARG A 248 16.73 13.32 17.98
CA ARG A 248 16.62 11.91 17.59
C ARG A 248 15.97 11.10 18.72
N ASN A 249 15.63 9.85 18.44
CA ASN A 249 15.21 8.92 19.48
C ASN A 249 16.35 8.64 20.49
N GLY A 250 16.00 8.13 21.67
CA GLY A 250 16.95 7.65 22.66
C GLY A 250 17.58 6.29 22.29
N PRO A 251 18.36 5.70 23.22
CA PRO A 251 18.98 4.39 23.02
C PRO A 251 17.97 3.32 22.58
N VAL A 252 18.41 2.40 21.73
CA VAL A 252 17.55 1.38 21.14
C VAL A 252 17.82 0.00 21.73
N LYS A 253 16.75 -0.80 21.79
CA LYS A 253 16.81 -2.25 21.97
C LYS A 253 16.41 -2.91 20.66
N ILE A 254 17.28 -3.78 20.13
CA ILE A 254 17.03 -4.54 18.90
C ILE A 254 16.84 -6.01 19.26
N THR A 255 15.73 -6.61 18.84
CA THR A 255 15.45 -8.04 19.02
C THR A 255 14.96 -8.66 17.73
N VAL A 256 15.26 -9.95 17.55
CA VAL A 256 14.58 -10.75 16.51
C VAL A 256 13.11 -10.91 16.92
N LYS A 257 12.19 -10.59 16.01
CA LYS A 257 10.75 -10.76 16.22
C LYS A 257 10.20 -11.92 15.41
N GLU A 258 10.40 -11.91 14.09
CA GLU A 258 10.03 -13.03 13.23
C GLU A 258 11.29 -13.76 12.75
N GLN A 259 11.31 -15.08 12.88
CA GLN A 259 12.40 -15.94 12.43
C GLN A 259 11.82 -17.08 11.57
N GLY A 260 11.59 -16.81 10.29
CA GLY A 260 11.07 -17.85 9.40
C GLY A 260 11.47 -17.68 7.93
N PRO A 261 11.26 -18.74 7.13
CA PRO A 261 11.85 -18.87 5.80
C PRO A 261 11.26 -17.93 4.76
N LEU A 262 10.10 -17.31 5.02
CA LEU A 262 9.43 -16.36 4.13
C LEU A 262 9.66 -14.92 4.58
N VAL A 263 9.59 -14.68 5.88
CA VAL A 263 9.81 -13.36 6.51
C VAL A 263 10.70 -13.53 7.73
N ALA A 264 11.74 -12.71 7.81
CA ALA A 264 12.49 -12.49 9.04
C ALA A 264 12.36 -11.03 9.44
N SER A 265 12.33 -10.73 10.74
CA SER A 265 12.20 -9.35 11.20
C SER A 265 12.97 -9.01 12.46
N LEU A 266 13.41 -7.77 12.51
CA LEU A 266 14.00 -7.15 13.70
C LEU A 266 13.03 -6.10 14.22
N LEU A 267 12.75 -6.15 15.53
CA LEU A 267 12.02 -5.14 16.26
C LEU A 267 13.00 -4.22 16.98
N VAL A 268 12.85 -2.92 16.74
CA VAL A 268 13.57 -1.86 17.43
C VAL A 268 12.61 -1.12 18.34
N GLU A 269 12.95 -1.03 19.62
CA GLU A 269 12.18 -0.31 20.63
C GLU A 269 13.04 0.81 21.24
N SER A 270 12.46 1.99 21.42
CA SER A 270 13.14 3.11 22.08
C SER A 270 12.16 4.14 22.62
N ASP A 271 12.60 4.90 23.62
CA ASP A 271 11.99 6.19 23.93
C ASP A 271 12.31 7.20 22.81
N ALA A 272 11.40 8.13 22.56
CA ALA A 272 11.61 9.16 21.55
C ALA A 272 10.90 10.46 21.96
N PRO A 273 11.52 11.64 21.74
CA PRO A 273 10.85 12.91 21.98
C PRO A 273 9.53 13.02 21.24
N GLY A 274 8.51 13.56 21.91
CA GLY A 274 7.15 13.65 21.39
C GLY A 274 6.32 12.37 21.53
N CYS A 275 6.89 11.27 22.03
CA CYS A 275 6.25 9.95 22.08
C CYS A 275 6.26 9.35 23.49
N ARG A 276 5.27 8.50 23.79
CA ARG A 276 5.32 7.55 24.92
C ARG A 276 6.22 6.38 24.58
N LYS A 277 6.19 5.91 23.33
CA LYS A 277 7.02 4.82 22.83
C LYS A 277 7.17 4.92 21.31
N LEU A 278 8.35 4.59 20.82
CA LEU A 278 8.61 4.36 19.39
C LEU A 278 8.98 2.89 19.20
N THR A 279 8.27 2.21 18.30
CA THR A 279 8.70 0.90 17.81
C THR A 279 8.84 0.93 16.29
N ARG A 280 9.86 0.24 15.78
CA ARG A 280 10.15 0.12 14.35
C ARG A 280 10.44 -1.33 14.05
N GLU A 281 9.60 -1.98 13.25
CA GLU A 281 9.82 -3.34 12.79
C GLU A 281 10.34 -3.32 11.36
N TYR A 282 11.48 -3.99 11.12
CA TYR A 282 12.07 -4.17 9.81
C TYR A 282 11.84 -5.61 9.36
N ARG A 283 10.97 -5.82 8.38
CA ARG A 283 10.61 -7.14 7.83
C ARG A 283 11.29 -7.34 6.49
N LEU A 284 12.17 -8.33 6.41
CA LEU A 284 12.79 -8.73 5.16
C LEU A 284 12.00 -9.87 4.53
N HIS A 285 11.59 -9.66 3.28
CA HIS A 285 10.69 -10.54 2.55
C HIS A 285 11.46 -11.37 1.52
N ALA A 286 11.53 -12.68 1.71
CA ALA A 286 12.13 -13.59 0.72
C ALA A 286 11.27 -13.70 -0.56
N LEU A 287 11.87 -14.22 -1.64
CA LEU A 287 11.28 -14.45 -2.98
C LEU A 287 10.97 -13.20 -3.81
N ARG A 288 10.48 -12.10 -3.20
CA ARG A 288 10.36 -10.79 -3.88
C ARG A 288 11.41 -9.77 -3.46
N ASN A 289 12.17 -10.06 -2.40
CA ASN A 289 13.34 -9.33 -1.94
C ASN A 289 13.10 -7.80 -1.85
N TYR A 290 12.15 -7.41 -1.00
CA TYR A 290 11.96 -6.02 -0.56
C TYR A 290 12.04 -5.93 0.97
N LEU A 291 12.35 -4.74 1.47
CA LEU A 291 12.32 -4.44 2.89
C LEU A 291 11.04 -3.69 3.24
N GLU A 292 10.27 -4.22 4.18
CA GLU A 292 9.13 -3.54 4.78
C GLU A 292 9.50 -2.96 6.14
N ILE A 293 9.04 -1.74 6.39
CA ILE A 293 9.32 -0.97 7.59
C ILE A 293 7.98 -0.59 8.21
N ILE A 294 7.77 -0.94 9.47
CA ILE A 294 6.52 -0.68 10.19
C ILE A 294 6.88 0.15 11.42
N ASN A 295 6.66 1.47 11.34
CA ASN A 295 6.91 2.39 12.45
C ASN A 295 5.62 2.60 13.23
N THR A 296 5.60 2.26 14.51
CA THR A 296 4.51 2.62 15.43
C THR A 296 4.97 3.75 16.32
N VAL A 297 4.29 4.89 16.20
CA VAL A 297 4.51 6.10 16.98
C VAL A 297 3.37 6.22 17.98
N ASP A 298 3.61 5.93 19.26
CA ASP A 298 2.64 6.24 20.33
C ASP A 298 2.85 7.69 20.77
N LYS A 299 2.09 8.59 20.14
CA LYS A 299 2.31 10.04 20.22
C LYS A 299 1.75 10.64 21.52
N LEU A 300 2.51 11.54 22.15
CA LEU A 300 2.02 12.41 23.22
C LEU A 300 1.15 13.55 22.66
N PRO A 301 0.09 14.00 23.36
CA PRO A 301 -0.73 15.14 22.96
C PRO A 301 0.04 16.46 23.17
N VAL A 302 0.88 16.82 22.19
CA VAL A 302 1.71 18.03 22.25
C VAL A 302 1.03 19.17 21.49
N ARG A 303 0.75 20.27 22.20
CA ARG A 303 0.14 21.49 21.63
C ARG A 303 1.15 22.49 21.09
N ALA A 304 2.36 22.47 21.65
CA ALA A 304 3.47 23.23 21.07
C ALA A 304 3.69 22.76 19.63
N LYS A 305 4.16 23.67 18.77
CA LYS A 305 4.42 23.32 17.38
C LYS A 305 5.49 22.22 17.30
N GLU A 306 5.25 21.21 16.48
CA GLU A 306 6.13 20.05 16.35
C GLU A 306 5.99 19.38 14.97
N GLY A 307 7.04 18.66 14.58
CA GLY A 307 7.03 17.73 13.45
C GLY A 307 7.76 16.42 13.78
N VAL A 308 7.23 15.31 13.32
CA VAL A 308 7.83 13.98 13.38
C VAL A 308 8.20 13.57 11.96
N HIS A 309 9.45 13.17 11.76
CA HIS A 309 9.98 12.79 10.46
C HIS A 309 10.69 11.45 10.49
N PHE A 310 10.66 10.75 9.35
CA PHE A 310 11.54 9.62 9.09
C PHE A 310 12.42 9.92 7.88
N GLY A 311 13.74 9.90 8.08
CA GLY A 311 14.73 10.23 7.03
C GLY A 311 15.18 9.01 6.23
N PHE A 312 15.41 9.20 4.93
CA PHE A 312 15.89 8.18 4.00
C PHE A 312 16.94 8.75 3.05
N GLY A 313 18.22 8.58 3.37
CA GLY A 313 19.36 8.95 2.53
C GLY A 313 19.78 7.85 1.56
N PHE A 314 19.26 7.85 0.33
CA PHE A 314 19.56 6.79 -0.65
C PHE A 314 20.80 7.08 -1.49
N ASN A 315 21.69 6.10 -1.61
CA ASN A 315 22.83 6.12 -2.52
C ASN A 315 22.43 5.60 -3.91
N VAL A 316 21.81 6.47 -4.71
CA VAL A 316 21.52 6.19 -6.13
C VAL A 316 22.23 7.25 -6.97
N PRO A 317 23.50 7.02 -7.38
CA PRO A 317 24.25 7.99 -8.17
C PRO A 317 23.52 8.36 -9.47
N GLY A 318 23.33 9.67 -9.69
CA GLY A 318 22.55 10.17 -10.82
C GLY A 318 21.05 9.86 -10.76
N GLY A 319 20.55 9.43 -9.59
CA GLY A 319 19.15 9.13 -9.37
C GLY A 319 18.26 10.36 -9.52
N VAL A 320 17.14 10.19 -10.22
CA VAL A 320 16.11 11.22 -10.38
C VAL A 320 14.90 10.82 -9.53
N VAL A 321 14.44 11.74 -8.70
CA VAL A 321 13.21 11.60 -7.90
C VAL A 321 11.98 11.79 -8.79
N ARG A 322 11.06 10.83 -8.77
CA ARG A 322 9.74 10.89 -9.39
C ARG A 322 8.69 10.59 -8.32
N MET A 323 7.74 11.49 -8.17
CA MET A 323 6.68 11.37 -7.16
C MET A 323 5.39 10.93 -7.82
N ASP A 324 4.78 9.90 -7.25
CA ASP A 324 3.44 9.44 -7.63
C ASP A 324 2.41 10.50 -7.24
N VAL A 325 1.72 11.07 -8.23
CA VAL A 325 0.61 12.01 -8.02
C VAL A 325 -0.62 11.47 -8.77
N PRO A 326 -1.85 12.02 -8.57
CA PRO A 326 -3.02 11.50 -9.26
C PRO A 326 -2.83 11.44 -10.78
N TRP A 327 -2.74 10.21 -11.30
CA TRP A 327 -2.63 9.90 -12.74
C TRP A 327 -1.38 10.45 -13.45
N ALA A 328 -0.33 10.80 -12.71
CA ALA A 328 0.91 11.28 -13.28
C ALA A 328 2.09 11.01 -12.35
N GLU A 329 3.29 11.24 -12.88
CA GLU A 329 4.48 11.41 -12.07
C GLU A 329 5.04 12.80 -12.25
N VAL A 330 5.57 13.35 -11.16
CA VAL A 330 6.15 14.69 -11.14
C VAL A 330 7.58 14.61 -10.62
N ARG A 331 8.53 15.20 -11.35
CA ARG A 331 9.88 15.44 -10.86
C ARG A 331 9.91 16.77 -10.10
N PRO A 332 10.33 16.77 -8.82
CA PRO A 332 10.53 18.02 -8.08
C PRO A 332 11.42 18.99 -8.84
N GLU A 333 11.17 20.30 -8.70
CA GLU A 333 11.80 21.39 -9.47
C GLU A 333 11.48 21.38 -10.98
N GLN A 334 11.77 20.28 -11.68
CA GLN A 334 11.76 20.21 -13.15
C GLN A 334 10.36 20.33 -13.75
N ASP A 335 9.36 19.72 -13.13
CA ASP A 335 7.98 19.69 -13.63
C ASP A 335 7.07 20.69 -12.86
N GLN A 336 7.65 21.57 -12.05
CA GLN A 336 6.91 22.56 -11.25
C GLN A 336 6.88 23.93 -11.93
N LEU A 337 5.72 24.59 -11.84
CA LEU A 337 5.59 25.99 -12.27
C LEU A 337 6.35 26.95 -11.31
N PRO A 338 6.82 28.10 -11.80
CA PRO A 338 7.33 29.17 -10.94
C PRO A 338 6.32 29.53 -9.84
N GLY A 339 6.79 29.70 -8.60
CA GLY A 339 5.95 30.01 -7.44
C GLY A 339 5.29 28.81 -6.75
N ALA A 340 5.42 27.59 -7.29
CA ALA A 340 4.99 26.38 -6.61
C ALA A 340 5.80 26.11 -5.32
N CYS A 341 5.15 25.49 -4.33
CA CYS A 341 5.79 25.04 -3.08
C CYS A 341 6.94 24.06 -3.38
N ARG A 342 8.10 24.27 -2.73
CA ARG A 342 9.28 23.40 -2.79
C ARG A 342 9.71 22.86 -1.42
N ASN A 343 9.05 23.29 -0.35
CA ASN A 343 9.35 22.92 1.04
C ASN A 343 8.75 21.57 1.44
N TRP A 344 7.66 21.15 0.79
CA TRP A 344 7.08 19.83 1.00
C TRP A 344 6.16 19.49 -0.15
N PHE A 345 5.96 18.19 -0.33
CA PHE A 345 5.22 17.57 -1.40
C PHE A 345 4.20 16.59 -0.84
N THR A 346 3.24 16.21 -1.68
CA THR A 346 2.29 15.14 -1.39
C THR A 346 2.44 14.05 -2.42
N VAL A 347 2.55 12.80 -1.97
CA VAL A 347 2.59 11.63 -2.82
C VAL A 347 1.35 10.76 -2.61
N GLN A 348 0.92 10.08 -3.67
CA GLN A 348 -0.09 9.05 -3.57
C GLN A 348 0.53 7.82 -2.92
N ARG A 349 1.25 6.95 -3.65
CA ARG A 349 1.71 5.66 -3.12
C ARG A 349 3.23 5.55 -2.97
N TYR A 350 4.00 6.26 -3.79
CA TYR A 350 5.45 6.06 -3.83
C TYR A 350 6.24 7.30 -4.26
N VAL A 351 7.54 7.21 -4.01
CA VAL A 351 8.61 8.00 -4.63
C VAL A 351 9.56 7.02 -5.30
N ASP A 352 9.80 7.17 -6.59
CA ASP A 352 10.82 6.41 -7.32
C ASP A 352 12.10 7.23 -7.44
N ILE A 353 13.23 6.64 -7.08
CA ILE A 353 14.55 7.27 -7.15
C ILE A 353 15.42 6.38 -8.03
N SER A 354 15.52 6.73 -9.31
CA SER A 354 16.14 5.84 -10.30
C SER A 354 16.98 6.56 -11.34
N ALA A 355 18.02 5.85 -11.77
CA ALA A 355 18.82 6.13 -12.95
C ALA A 355 18.56 5.05 -14.02
N SER A 356 19.36 5.01 -15.09
CA SER A 356 19.17 4.08 -16.21
C SER A 356 19.36 2.61 -15.83
N ALA A 357 20.32 2.28 -14.98
CA ALA A 357 20.71 0.90 -14.68
C ALA A 357 20.30 0.39 -13.28
N PHE A 358 19.85 1.28 -12.41
CA PHE A 358 19.49 0.95 -11.03
C PHE A 358 18.56 2.01 -10.46
N GLY A 359 17.64 1.59 -9.59
CA GLY A 359 16.78 2.48 -8.84
C GLY A 359 16.24 1.83 -7.57
N VAL A 360 15.56 2.66 -6.78
CA VAL A 360 14.83 2.23 -5.61
C VAL A 360 13.47 2.91 -5.60
N THR A 361 12.41 2.13 -5.43
CA THR A 361 11.09 2.65 -5.16
C THR A 361 10.85 2.63 -3.66
N TRP A 362 10.50 3.79 -3.11
CA TRP A 362 10.08 3.98 -1.72
C TRP A 362 8.56 4.15 -1.67
N LEU A 363 7.84 3.18 -1.10
CA LEU A 363 6.39 3.25 -0.97
C LEU A 363 6.02 3.82 0.40
N THR A 364 4.96 4.63 0.46
CA THR A 364 4.43 5.24 1.67
C THR A 364 2.90 5.20 1.70
N PRO A 365 2.29 4.02 1.92
CA PRO A 365 0.83 3.86 1.93
C PRO A 365 0.12 4.75 2.96
N ASP A 366 0.81 5.12 4.05
CA ASP A 366 0.22 5.75 5.22
C ASP A 366 0.63 7.22 5.40
N ALA A 367 1.84 7.63 4.98
CA ALA A 367 2.35 9.00 5.16
C ALA A 367 2.53 9.72 3.80
N PRO A 368 1.58 10.59 3.40
CA PRO A 368 1.62 11.20 2.08
C PRO A 368 2.58 12.40 1.96
N LEU A 369 3.03 12.98 3.07
CA LEU A 369 3.84 14.21 3.06
C LEU A 369 5.32 13.87 2.97
N VAL A 370 6.01 14.46 1.99
CA VAL A 370 7.42 14.19 1.70
C VAL A 370 8.18 15.50 1.53
N GLU A 371 9.43 15.52 2.00
CA GLU A 371 10.38 16.61 1.78
C GLU A 371 11.61 16.05 1.05
N ILE A 372 12.22 16.86 0.18
CA ILE A 372 13.33 16.43 -0.68
C ILE A 372 14.59 17.18 -0.24
N GLY A 373 15.69 16.46 -0.03
CA GLY A 373 17.00 17.00 0.33
C GLY A 373 17.17 17.37 1.80
N GLY A 374 16.12 17.83 2.48
CA GLY A 374 16.19 18.22 3.88
C GLY A 374 14.83 18.35 4.53
N ILE A 375 14.82 18.47 5.86
CA ILE A 375 13.64 18.85 6.63
C ILE A 375 13.42 20.35 6.41
N THR A 376 12.42 20.68 5.60
CA THR A 376 12.12 22.01 5.04
C THR A 376 10.68 22.45 5.29
N ALA A 377 9.83 21.60 5.86
CA ALA A 377 8.53 21.89 6.45
C ALA A 377 8.68 22.56 7.83
N ASN A 378 9.42 23.66 7.86
CA ASN A 378 9.69 24.46 9.05
C ASN A 378 9.01 25.85 8.99
N LEU A 379 8.04 26.00 8.08
CA LEU A 379 7.25 27.22 7.90
C LEU A 379 5.98 27.12 8.76
N ILE A 380 5.91 27.90 9.84
CA ILE A 380 4.77 27.91 10.77
C ILE A 380 3.93 29.17 10.52
N GLY A 381 2.64 28.98 10.26
CA GLY A 381 1.73 30.09 10.06
C GLY A 381 1.63 30.53 8.61
N SER A 382 1.15 31.76 8.41
CA SER A 382 1.20 32.43 7.11
C SER A 382 2.58 33.06 6.93
N MET A 383 3.28 32.70 5.85
CA MET A 383 4.65 33.14 5.58
C MET A 383 4.73 34.11 4.41
N SER A 384 5.77 34.94 4.39
CA SER A 384 6.08 35.77 3.23
C SER A 384 6.60 34.90 2.09
N LEU A 385 6.38 35.30 0.83
CA LEU A 385 6.93 34.63 -0.35
C LEU A 385 8.47 34.47 -0.28
N ARG A 386 9.16 35.35 0.45
CA ARG A 386 10.63 35.33 0.60
C ARG A 386 11.14 34.21 1.51
N ASP A 387 10.28 33.62 2.34
CA ASP A 387 10.65 32.57 3.27
C ASP A 387 10.60 31.17 2.63
N TRP A 388 9.93 31.06 1.47
CA TRP A 388 9.81 29.80 0.74
C TRP A 388 11.08 29.48 -0.05
N ILE A 389 11.35 28.19 -0.20
CA ILE A 389 12.43 27.72 -1.07
C ILE A 389 12.12 28.13 -2.51
N THR A 390 13.01 28.89 -3.13
CA THR A 390 12.86 29.38 -4.51
C THR A 390 13.42 28.42 -5.55
N LYS A 391 14.37 27.56 -5.15
CA LYS A 391 14.99 26.52 -5.97
C LYS A 391 15.31 25.32 -5.10
N LEU A 392 14.88 24.14 -5.54
CA LEU A 392 15.20 22.88 -4.91
C LEU A 392 16.39 22.23 -5.61
N GLU A 393 17.45 21.91 -4.87
CA GLU A 393 18.60 21.21 -5.43
C GLU A 393 18.28 19.71 -5.61
N PRO A 394 18.78 19.05 -6.67
CA PRO A 394 18.61 17.61 -6.86
C PRO A 394 19.14 16.82 -5.67
N SER A 395 18.35 15.87 -5.18
CA SER A 395 18.71 15.03 -4.04
C SER A 395 18.03 13.67 -4.12
N THR A 396 18.71 12.63 -3.66
CA THR A 396 18.17 11.28 -3.41
C THR A 396 17.87 11.03 -1.94
N THR A 397 18.05 12.05 -1.08
CA THR A 397 17.60 12.04 0.31
C THR A 397 16.18 12.55 0.39
N ILE A 398 15.29 11.80 1.03
CA ILE A 398 13.90 12.18 1.27
C ILE A 398 13.54 12.05 2.75
N TYR A 399 12.54 12.82 3.19
CA TYR A 399 11.99 12.74 4.54
C TYR A 399 10.48 12.52 4.45
N SER A 400 9.97 11.54 5.18
CA SER A 400 8.53 11.42 5.45
C SER A 400 8.18 12.38 6.57
N TRP A 401 7.35 13.39 6.29
CA TRP A 401 6.80 14.30 7.30
C TRP A 401 5.55 13.68 7.94
N ALA A 402 5.77 12.62 8.71
CA ALA A 402 4.76 11.65 9.13
C ALA A 402 3.67 12.24 10.04
N MET A 403 4.02 13.12 10.98
CA MET A 403 3.06 13.80 11.86
C MET A 403 3.49 15.24 12.13
N ASN A 404 2.55 16.17 12.23
CA ASN A 404 2.83 17.55 12.61
C ASN A 404 1.58 18.29 13.08
N ASN A 405 1.79 19.43 13.73
CA ASN A 405 0.72 20.40 14.00
C ASN A 405 1.13 21.81 13.53
N HIS A 406 2.00 21.94 12.53
CA HIS A 406 2.49 23.24 12.04
C HIS A 406 1.38 24.12 11.45
N TRP A 407 0.31 23.49 10.94
CA TRP A 407 -0.90 24.18 10.49
C TRP A 407 -1.54 25.02 11.60
N HIS A 408 -2.05 26.18 11.25
CA HIS A 408 -2.49 27.21 12.21
C HIS A 408 -3.98 27.57 12.09
N THR A 409 -4.73 26.82 11.27
CA THR A 409 -6.13 27.10 10.92
C THR A 409 -7.07 26.14 11.66
N ASN A 410 -7.75 25.28 10.91
CA ASN A 410 -8.92 24.49 11.31
C ASN A 410 -8.58 23.06 11.77
N TYR A 411 -7.32 22.64 11.68
CA TYR A 411 -6.84 21.33 12.10
C TYR A 411 -6.67 21.23 13.63
N ARG A 412 -6.76 20.00 14.15
CA ARG A 412 -6.55 19.72 15.58
C ARG A 412 -5.16 20.20 16.01
N ALA A 413 -5.08 20.86 17.16
CA ALA A 413 -3.82 21.43 17.68
C ALA A 413 -2.79 20.39 18.13
N GLU A 414 -3.21 19.13 18.34
CA GLU A 414 -2.38 18.04 18.84
C GLU A 414 -2.83 16.71 18.22
N GLN A 415 -1.89 15.76 18.12
CA GLN A 415 -2.15 14.38 17.71
C GLN A 415 -1.64 13.47 18.81
N GLU A 416 -2.33 12.37 19.08
CA GLU A 416 -1.96 11.45 20.16
C GLU A 416 -2.30 10.00 19.85
N GLY A 417 -1.66 9.11 20.61
CA GLY A 417 -1.93 7.68 20.60
C GLY A 417 -1.12 6.91 19.55
N PRO A 418 -1.26 5.59 19.52
CA PRO A 418 -0.52 4.71 18.61
C PRO A 418 -0.97 4.93 17.16
N THR A 419 -0.03 5.31 16.31
CA THR A 419 -0.22 5.44 14.86
C THR A 419 0.86 4.65 14.12
N VAL A 420 0.45 3.88 13.11
CA VAL A 420 1.36 3.07 12.30
C VAL A 420 1.62 3.77 10.96
N PHE A 421 2.89 3.88 10.61
CA PHE A 421 3.38 4.31 9.29
C PHE A 421 4.20 3.21 8.67
N ARG A 422 3.74 2.68 7.54
CA ARG A 422 4.48 1.66 6.78
C ARG A 422 5.25 2.30 5.64
N TYR A 423 6.43 1.75 5.38
CA TYR A 423 7.24 2.05 4.21
C TYR A 423 7.76 0.78 3.57
N ILE A 424 7.94 0.79 2.25
CA ILE A 424 8.60 -0.30 1.53
C ILE A 424 9.80 0.27 0.79
N ILE A 425 10.94 -0.41 0.88
CA ILE A 425 12.11 -0.14 0.05
C ILE A 425 12.26 -1.31 -0.91
N TRP A 426 12.07 -1.03 -2.20
CA TRP A 426 12.16 -2.02 -3.27
C TRP A 426 13.21 -1.60 -4.30
N PRO A 427 14.42 -2.20 -4.25
CA PRO A 427 15.44 -2.02 -5.27
C PRO A 427 15.04 -2.67 -6.60
N HIS A 428 15.36 -2.02 -7.72
CA HIS A 428 15.07 -2.53 -9.06
C HIS A 428 16.16 -2.14 -10.08
N GLY A 429 16.10 -2.73 -11.27
CA GLY A 429 17.11 -2.57 -12.34
C GLY A 429 17.11 -1.23 -13.08
N GLY A 430 16.52 -0.18 -12.51
CA GLY A 430 16.32 1.12 -13.17
C GLY A 430 15.13 1.14 -14.14
N GLY A 431 14.95 2.26 -14.85
CA GLY A 431 14.15 2.32 -16.07
C GLY A 431 12.62 2.12 -15.99
N GLY A 432 11.91 2.35 -14.89
CA GLY A 432 10.45 2.17 -14.94
C GLY A 432 9.61 2.66 -13.78
N SER A 433 9.09 3.88 -13.89
CA SER A 433 7.94 4.37 -13.14
C SER A 433 6.69 3.50 -13.22
N HIS A 434 6.45 2.88 -14.37
CA HIS A 434 5.32 1.96 -14.55
C HIS A 434 5.42 0.71 -13.64
N GLN A 435 6.64 0.25 -13.31
CA GLN A 435 6.84 -0.85 -12.36
C GLN A 435 6.56 -0.39 -10.93
N ALA A 436 6.98 0.83 -10.58
CA ALA A 436 6.66 1.45 -9.30
C ALA A 436 5.15 1.66 -9.14
N ALA A 437 4.44 2.10 -10.18
CA ALA A 437 2.98 2.21 -10.19
C ALA A 437 2.28 0.85 -9.99
N ALA A 438 2.73 -0.19 -10.68
CA ALA A 438 2.19 -1.54 -10.54
C ALA A 438 2.44 -2.10 -9.13
N PHE A 439 3.66 -1.99 -8.62
CA PHE A 439 4.01 -2.47 -7.28
C PHE A 439 3.32 -1.67 -6.17
N GLY A 440 3.19 -0.35 -6.36
CA GLY A 440 2.39 0.53 -5.50
C GLY A 440 0.93 0.10 -5.43
N LEU A 441 0.32 -0.25 -6.57
CA LEU A 441 -1.04 -0.77 -6.61
C LEU A 441 -1.14 -2.11 -5.87
N GLU A 442 -0.29 -3.09 -6.21
CA GLU A 442 -0.26 -4.41 -5.56
C GLU A 442 -0.17 -4.29 -4.03
N TYR A 443 0.69 -3.40 -3.53
CA TYR A 443 0.83 -3.21 -2.08
C TYR A 443 -0.39 -2.53 -1.45
N SER A 444 -0.98 -1.52 -2.13
CA SER A 444 -2.18 -0.84 -1.63
C SER A 444 -3.45 -1.69 -1.68
N GLN A 445 -3.51 -2.64 -2.63
CA GLN A 445 -4.63 -3.54 -2.88
C GLN A 445 -4.14 -5.00 -2.91
N PRO A 446 -3.67 -5.54 -1.77
CA PRO A 446 -3.18 -6.92 -1.70
C PRO A 446 -4.31 -7.92 -2.01
N PRO A 447 -4.00 -9.18 -2.37
CA PRO A 447 -5.01 -10.19 -2.61
C PRO A 447 -6.02 -10.29 -1.47
N VAL A 448 -7.31 -10.35 -1.82
CA VAL A 448 -8.38 -10.53 -0.83
C VAL A 448 -8.37 -11.98 -0.37
N VAL A 449 -8.20 -12.19 0.94
CA VAL A 449 -8.34 -13.50 1.59
C VAL A 449 -9.70 -13.57 2.25
N ALA A 450 -10.53 -14.53 1.87
CA ALA A 450 -11.89 -14.65 2.37
C ALA A 450 -12.33 -16.10 2.57
N PRO A 451 -13.32 -16.38 3.44
CA PRO A 451 -13.92 -17.71 3.56
C PRO A 451 -14.34 -18.24 2.19
N ALA A 452 -14.08 -19.53 1.95
CA ALA A 452 -14.39 -20.17 0.68
C ALA A 452 -15.90 -20.17 0.38
N ARG A 453 -16.26 -19.98 -0.89
CA ARG A 453 -17.66 -19.95 -1.36
C ARG A 453 -17.92 -20.93 -2.50
N GLY A 454 -19.05 -21.63 -2.46
CA GLY A 454 -19.43 -22.64 -3.44
C GLY A 454 -18.61 -23.93 -3.34
N VAL A 455 -19.07 -24.98 -4.03
CA VAL A 455 -18.37 -26.28 -4.08
C VAL A 455 -17.02 -26.14 -4.80
N THR A 456 -17.02 -25.40 -5.91
CA THR A 456 -15.82 -25.02 -6.65
C THR A 456 -15.72 -23.50 -6.75
N PRO A 457 -14.51 -22.95 -6.90
CA PRO A 457 -14.34 -21.52 -7.13
C PRO A 457 -15.05 -21.04 -8.40
N ALA A 458 -15.80 -19.94 -8.27
CA ALA A 458 -16.40 -19.27 -9.42
C ALA A 458 -15.33 -18.72 -10.37
N ARG A 459 -15.59 -18.76 -11.67
CA ARG A 459 -14.73 -18.09 -12.65
C ARG A 459 -15.08 -16.61 -12.73
N PRO A 460 -14.08 -15.70 -12.72
CA PRO A 460 -14.35 -14.27 -12.88
C PRO A 460 -14.85 -13.98 -14.30
N ARG A 461 -15.78 -13.04 -14.46
CA ARG A 461 -16.33 -12.65 -15.77
C ARG A 461 -15.27 -11.99 -16.65
N LEU A 462 -14.53 -11.03 -16.11
CA LEU A 462 -13.30 -10.51 -16.70
C LEU A 462 -12.16 -11.44 -16.28
N ALA A 463 -11.64 -12.21 -17.24
CA ALA A 463 -10.62 -13.24 -17.04
C ALA A 463 -9.20 -12.68 -17.05
N GLY A 464 -8.98 -11.48 -17.59
CA GLY A 464 -7.66 -10.88 -17.66
C GLY A 464 -7.58 -9.54 -18.38
N LEU A 465 -6.41 -8.92 -18.30
CA LEU A 465 -6.02 -7.73 -19.03
C LEU A 465 -4.61 -7.94 -19.58
N ARG A 466 -4.47 -8.07 -20.91
CA ARG A 466 -3.16 -8.11 -21.58
C ARG A 466 -2.81 -6.75 -22.14
N THR A 467 -1.58 -6.30 -21.87
CA THR A 467 -1.02 -5.09 -22.47
C THR A 467 -0.22 -5.45 -23.72
N GLN A 468 -0.45 -4.73 -24.81
CA GLN A 468 0.36 -4.73 -26.02
C GLN A 468 1.03 -3.36 -26.15
N GLY A 469 2.35 -3.30 -26.11
CA GLY A 469 3.10 -2.04 -26.10
C GLY A 469 4.10 -1.97 -24.95
N ALA A 470 4.45 -0.76 -24.54
CA ALA A 470 5.38 -0.55 -23.44
C ALA A 470 4.67 -0.66 -22.08
N GLY A 471 5.37 -1.25 -21.09
CA GLY A 471 4.94 -1.35 -19.71
C GLY A 471 3.63 -2.11 -19.49
N THR A 472 2.94 -1.79 -18.39
CA THR A 472 1.73 -2.47 -17.94
C THR A 472 0.59 -1.48 -17.80
N ILE A 473 -0.49 -1.65 -18.56
CA ILE A 473 -1.74 -0.93 -18.34
C ILE A 473 -2.41 -1.48 -17.08
N ILE A 474 -2.93 -0.56 -16.28
CA ILE A 474 -3.57 -0.85 -15.00
C ILE A 474 -5.08 -0.60 -15.11
N ALA A 475 -5.91 -1.53 -14.65
CA ALA A 475 -7.31 -1.26 -14.38
C ALA A 475 -7.44 -0.62 -12.99
N THR A 476 -7.81 0.64 -12.96
CA THR A 476 -7.90 1.45 -11.73
C THR A 476 -9.27 1.41 -11.10
N ALA A 477 -10.26 0.98 -11.87
CA ALA A 477 -11.59 0.61 -11.39
C ALA A 477 -12.15 -0.49 -12.29
N VAL A 478 -12.77 -1.51 -11.67
CA VAL A 478 -13.63 -2.49 -12.31
C VAL A 478 -14.88 -2.57 -11.45
N LYS A 479 -15.98 -1.99 -11.88
CA LYS A 479 -17.21 -1.93 -11.08
C LYS A 479 -18.47 -2.17 -11.91
N PRO A 480 -19.59 -2.59 -11.34
CA PRO A 480 -20.88 -2.52 -12.03
C PRO A 480 -21.24 -1.06 -12.35
N ALA A 481 -21.92 -0.85 -13.47
CA ALA A 481 -22.44 0.46 -13.86
C ALA A 481 -23.63 0.85 -12.98
N GLU A 482 -23.86 2.15 -12.80
CA GLU A 482 -24.95 2.68 -11.96
C GLU A 482 -26.35 2.24 -12.42
N ASP A 483 -26.53 2.02 -13.73
CA ASP A 483 -27.78 1.51 -14.29
C ASP A 483 -27.96 -0.02 -14.15
N GLY A 484 -26.94 -0.73 -13.63
CA GLY A 484 -26.94 -2.19 -13.46
C GLY A 484 -26.85 -3.00 -14.76
N GLN A 485 -26.68 -2.36 -15.92
CA GLN A 485 -26.72 -3.02 -17.23
C GLN A 485 -25.32 -3.29 -17.82
N ALA A 486 -24.27 -2.74 -17.22
CA ALA A 486 -22.90 -2.85 -17.71
C ALA A 486 -21.89 -3.02 -16.57
N LEU A 487 -20.64 -3.27 -16.95
CA LEU A 487 -19.46 -3.03 -16.11
C LEU A 487 -18.74 -1.78 -16.62
N ILE A 488 -18.09 -1.08 -15.70
CA ILE A 488 -17.18 0.02 -15.99
C ILE A 488 -15.76 -0.42 -15.68
N VAL A 489 -14.89 -0.36 -16.68
CA VAL A 489 -13.46 -0.64 -16.57
C VAL A 489 -12.71 0.64 -16.89
N ARG A 490 -11.97 1.17 -15.92
CA ARG A 490 -11.12 2.36 -16.10
C ARG A 490 -9.68 1.93 -16.23
N LEU A 491 -9.07 2.22 -17.37
CA LEU A 491 -7.70 1.84 -17.72
C LEU A 491 -6.78 3.05 -17.58
N PHE A 492 -5.61 2.85 -17.02
CA PHE A 492 -4.55 3.86 -16.91
C PHE A 492 -3.26 3.31 -17.50
N ASN A 493 -2.59 4.10 -18.33
CA ASN A 493 -1.28 3.79 -18.86
C ASN A 493 -0.21 4.62 -18.13
N PRO A 494 0.54 4.04 -17.18
CA PRO A 494 1.59 4.73 -16.42
C PRO A 494 2.92 4.82 -17.19
N THR A 495 2.88 4.90 -18.52
CA THR A 495 4.07 4.98 -19.37
C THR A 495 4.06 6.24 -20.23
N ASP A 496 5.22 6.57 -20.78
CA ASP A 496 5.45 7.68 -21.70
C ASP A 496 5.12 7.34 -23.17
N LYS A 497 4.54 6.17 -23.44
CA LYS A 497 4.18 5.71 -24.79
C LYS A 497 2.76 5.17 -24.80
N ASP A 498 2.09 5.32 -25.93
CA ASP A 498 0.78 4.72 -26.14
C ASP A 498 0.89 3.19 -26.09
N SER A 499 -0.07 2.58 -25.40
CA SER A 499 -0.18 1.12 -25.27
C SER A 499 -1.62 0.69 -25.54
N ARG A 500 -1.82 -0.62 -25.74
CA ARG A 500 -3.14 -1.18 -26.06
C ARG A 500 -3.53 -2.25 -25.05
N ALA A 501 -4.78 -2.22 -24.60
CA ALA A 501 -5.36 -3.12 -23.62
C ALA A 501 -6.30 -4.12 -24.28
N LEU A 502 -5.99 -5.41 -24.15
CA LEU A 502 -6.88 -6.51 -24.51
C LEU A 502 -7.60 -7.01 -23.27
N LEU A 503 -8.92 -6.78 -23.20
CA LEU A 503 -9.80 -7.31 -22.15
C LEU A 503 -10.18 -8.75 -22.48
N GLU A 504 -9.91 -9.68 -21.58
CA GLU A 504 -10.19 -11.10 -21.75
C GLU A 504 -11.40 -11.51 -20.92
N TRP A 505 -12.34 -12.24 -21.52
CA TRP A 505 -13.63 -12.54 -20.89
C TRP A 505 -13.85 -14.04 -20.76
N ASN A 506 -14.45 -14.49 -19.67
CA ASN A 506 -15.09 -15.81 -19.60
C ASN A 506 -16.53 -15.72 -20.11
N GLU A 507 -17.16 -16.87 -20.37
CA GLU A 507 -18.58 -16.90 -20.75
C GLU A 507 -19.51 -16.52 -19.57
N PRO A 508 -20.65 -15.85 -19.83
CA PRO A 508 -21.04 -15.29 -21.12
C PRO A 508 -20.27 -14.01 -21.46
N LYS A 509 -19.85 -13.87 -22.72
CA LYS A 509 -19.16 -12.67 -23.24
C LYS A 509 -20.04 -11.42 -23.16
N PRO A 510 -19.43 -10.22 -23.11
CA PRO A 510 -20.16 -8.95 -23.25
C PRO A 510 -20.95 -8.85 -24.56
N ARG A 511 -22.10 -8.16 -24.54
CA ARG A 511 -22.86 -7.85 -25.77
C ARG A 511 -22.16 -6.81 -26.64
N ALA A 512 -21.62 -5.79 -25.99
CA ALA A 512 -20.91 -4.69 -26.63
C ALA A 512 -19.91 -4.06 -25.66
N ILE A 513 -18.91 -3.38 -26.21
CA ILE A 513 -17.89 -2.66 -25.46
C ILE A 513 -17.79 -1.27 -26.07
N TRP A 514 -17.90 -0.23 -25.22
CA TRP A 514 -17.94 1.17 -25.62
C TRP A 514 -16.88 1.97 -24.88
N LEU A 515 -16.29 2.96 -25.55
CA LEU A 515 -15.67 4.08 -24.86
C LEU A 515 -16.76 4.84 -24.09
N SER A 516 -16.40 5.29 -22.90
CA SER A 516 -17.29 5.97 -21.98
C SER A 516 -16.55 7.07 -21.22
N ASP A 517 -17.29 7.81 -20.40
CA ASP A 517 -16.76 8.86 -19.52
C ASP A 517 -17.32 8.69 -18.10
N GLY A 518 -17.17 9.71 -17.24
CA GLY A 518 -17.65 9.66 -15.86
C GLY A 518 -19.16 9.52 -15.69
N ARG A 519 -19.95 9.67 -16.76
CA ARG A 519 -21.41 9.46 -16.77
C ARG A 519 -21.80 8.02 -17.11
N GLU A 520 -20.81 7.17 -17.38
CA GLU A 520 -20.99 5.74 -17.65
C GLU A 520 -21.85 5.44 -18.88
N GLN A 521 -22.01 6.39 -19.80
CA GLN A 521 -22.83 6.24 -21.01
C GLN A 521 -22.05 5.55 -22.14
N PRO A 522 -22.70 4.74 -23.01
CA PRO A 522 -22.06 4.23 -24.22
C PRO A 522 -21.89 5.38 -25.23
N LEU A 523 -20.65 5.80 -25.50
CA LEU A 523 -20.38 6.93 -26.41
C LEU A 523 -20.01 6.46 -27.83
N GLN A 524 -18.96 5.64 -27.93
CA GLN A 524 -18.44 5.14 -29.21
C GLN A 524 -18.02 3.68 -29.05
N PRO A 525 -18.17 2.82 -30.07
CA PRO A 525 -17.66 1.45 -30.00
C PRO A 525 -16.17 1.45 -29.64
N ALA A 526 -15.77 0.66 -28.64
CA ALA A 526 -14.38 0.57 -28.26
C ALA A 526 -13.59 -0.27 -29.27
N PRO A 527 -12.39 0.15 -29.70
CA PRO A 527 -11.53 -0.71 -30.49
C PRO A 527 -11.07 -1.91 -29.64
N SER A 528 -10.78 -3.03 -30.30
CA SER A 528 -10.18 -4.21 -29.66
C SER A 528 -8.87 -4.54 -30.37
N PRO A 529 -7.70 -4.39 -29.70
CA PRO A 529 -7.51 -3.92 -28.32
C PRO A 529 -7.77 -2.41 -28.14
N VAL A 530 -8.13 -2.01 -26.92
CA VAL A 530 -8.43 -0.61 -26.53
C VAL A 530 -7.14 0.20 -26.49
N VAL A 531 -7.06 1.32 -27.21
CA VAL A 531 -5.90 2.22 -27.14
C VAL A 531 -5.95 3.02 -25.85
N VAL A 532 -4.86 3.03 -25.09
CA VAL A 532 -4.69 3.82 -23.86
C VAL A 532 -3.44 4.69 -24.05
N PRO A 533 -3.62 6.00 -24.32
CA PRO A 533 -2.49 6.89 -24.57
C PRO A 533 -1.55 7.02 -23.37
N ALA A 534 -0.32 7.46 -23.62
CA ALA A 534 0.66 7.75 -22.57
C ALA A 534 0.07 8.62 -21.45
N TRP A 535 0.35 8.27 -20.19
CA TRP A 535 -0.13 8.98 -18.99
C TRP A 535 -1.63 9.30 -18.97
N SER A 536 -2.45 8.49 -19.65
CA SER A 536 -3.87 8.80 -19.85
C SER A 536 -4.79 7.74 -19.26
N LEU A 537 -6.01 8.20 -18.94
CA LEU A 537 -7.12 7.36 -18.53
C LEU A 537 -8.08 7.11 -19.69
N VAL A 538 -8.54 5.87 -19.83
CA VAL A 538 -9.61 5.50 -20.74
C VAL A 538 -10.66 4.72 -19.98
N THR A 539 -11.91 5.18 -20.02
CA THR A 539 -13.04 4.47 -19.43
C THR A 539 -13.76 3.67 -20.49
N VAL A 540 -14.03 2.40 -20.19
CA VAL A 540 -14.72 1.45 -21.04
C VAL A 540 -15.98 0.99 -20.35
N ARG A 541 -17.13 1.11 -21.01
CA ARG A 541 -18.39 0.51 -20.61
C ARG A 541 -18.57 -0.82 -21.33
N VAL A 542 -18.84 -1.87 -20.57
CA VAL A 542 -18.99 -3.25 -21.06
C VAL A 542 -20.41 -3.70 -20.79
N ASP A 543 -21.25 -3.74 -21.83
CA ASP A 543 -22.66 -4.12 -21.67
C ASP A 543 -22.76 -5.62 -21.33
N LEU A 544 -23.39 -5.91 -20.19
CA LEU A 544 -23.58 -7.27 -19.71
C LEU A 544 -24.57 -8.01 -20.60
N PRO A 545 -24.39 -9.33 -20.81
CA PRO A 545 -25.29 -10.16 -21.61
C PRO A 545 -26.71 -10.28 -21.08
#